data_AF-A0A3A0AYS8-F1
#
_entry.id   AF-A0A3A0AYS8-F1
#
_cell.length_a   1.000
_cell.length_b   1.000
_cell.length_c   1.000
_cell.angle_alpha   90.00
_cell.angle_beta   90.00
_cell.angle_gamma   90.00
#
_symmetry.space_group_name_H-M   'P 1'
#
loop_
_entity.id
_entity.type
_entity.pdbx_description
1 polymer ?
#
loop_
_entity_poly.entity_id
_entity_poly.type
_entity_poly.pdbx_seq_one_letter_code
_entity_poly.pdbx_strand_id
1 'polypeptide(L)'
;MLYQRCRLDTLGFDDLTPIVGPAGTPLGYVDAARAALTLIEGRVVVPGPQPLVLQGGDGRQAHAVVADPAGAPQITPLYTVTFAGAAPSEGAAAPAMPEGARLVRRFGAERRIDVYRLNAAIQQTLAGIRATRAGRPGFVTNMEPPRMAQYTSDGCLVALVGADPDQAAGIAHTLQHALEQVLRAVVPSGILEGERHVLELPALRVDEQQVPAILLTDGVDGGLGLGALLSNSIEDMLTAAQQVLLACPCREGCAACLGNPSCSVAHWAADCRALLAKQATLQFLGAALSTPAPAGLGPTRYTPLSSEPLLAQLRDRVLHEALYPLLGAPPDDYIPPPARFMDHDELAQHDLAGLYLQNDPWRDVVVRPALEEDLVATLAHLYTHDWQFRLADDGQPHMEPTHCDPSQVPLDGRLLREGVAQWVERYALDALGYALPPGRPTFRIFNDHHEGYRIVDTLVRQQGVNGLLHFLHAPFSAENLARLASTAGVDGALSLLRRQAAAGTLVLPPDDIVSVSAAEQATTQPTSATEP
;
A
#
# COMPACT_ATOMS: atom_id res chain seq x y z
N MET A 1 11.86 -21.16 -7.69
CA MET A 1 12.33 -22.37 -8.40
C MET A 1 11.44 -23.60 -8.16
N LEU A 2 11.19 -24.04 -6.91
CA LEU A 2 10.36 -25.23 -6.65
C LEU A 2 8.93 -25.13 -7.22
N TYR A 3 8.29 -23.97 -7.06
CA TYR A 3 6.95 -23.70 -7.58
C TYR A 3 6.87 -23.74 -9.12
N GLN A 4 7.82 -23.13 -9.83
CA GLN A 4 7.89 -23.23 -11.30
C GLN A 4 8.11 -24.66 -11.76
N ARG A 5 8.86 -25.47 -10.99
CA ARG A 5 9.06 -26.89 -11.29
C ARG A 5 7.77 -27.70 -11.10
N CYS A 6 7.05 -27.49 -10.00
CA CYS A 6 5.73 -28.12 -9.79
C CYS A 6 4.73 -27.71 -10.87
N ARG A 7 4.73 -26.43 -11.28
CA ARG A 7 3.88 -25.92 -12.35
C ARG A 7 4.19 -26.58 -13.71
N LEU A 8 5.48 -26.78 -14.02
CA LEU A 8 5.92 -27.52 -15.21
C LEU A 8 5.49 -28.99 -15.16
N ASP A 9 5.56 -29.61 -13.98
CA ASP A 9 5.18 -31.01 -13.79
C ASP A 9 3.64 -31.21 -13.90
N THR A 10 2.84 -30.21 -13.51
CA THR A 10 1.36 -30.29 -13.58
C THR A 10 0.81 -30.02 -14.98
N LEU A 11 1.29 -28.98 -15.67
CA LEU A 11 0.77 -28.58 -16.98
C LEU A 11 1.33 -29.45 -18.13
N GLY A 12 2.50 -30.07 -17.94
CA GLY A 12 3.24 -30.65 -19.05
C GLY A 12 3.84 -29.57 -19.97
N PHE A 13 4.86 -29.94 -20.76
CA PHE A 13 5.55 -28.97 -21.63
C PHE A 13 4.71 -28.54 -22.83
N ASP A 14 3.75 -29.36 -23.26
CA ASP A 14 2.94 -29.10 -24.46
C ASP A 14 1.90 -27.98 -24.24
N ASP A 15 1.52 -27.71 -22.99
CA ASP A 15 0.55 -26.67 -22.62
C ASP A 15 1.22 -25.35 -22.21
N LEU A 16 2.48 -25.17 -22.56
CA LEU A 16 3.25 -23.97 -22.25
C LEU A 16 3.71 -23.25 -23.53
N THR A 17 3.42 -21.96 -23.60
CA THR A 17 3.96 -21.05 -24.60
C THR A 17 5.27 -20.45 -24.08
N PRO A 18 6.45 -20.81 -24.61
CA PRO A 18 7.72 -20.19 -24.25
C PRO A 18 7.75 -18.71 -24.63
N ILE A 19 8.35 -17.89 -23.76
CA ILE A 19 8.77 -16.52 -24.06
C ILE A 19 10.27 -16.56 -24.36
N VAL A 20 10.65 -16.17 -25.57
CA VAL A 20 12.04 -16.13 -26.01
C VAL A 20 12.50 -14.69 -26.23
N GLY A 21 13.68 -14.37 -25.73
CA GLY A 21 14.33 -13.07 -25.86
C GLY A 21 15.20 -12.99 -27.11
N PRO A 22 16.02 -11.92 -27.21
CA PRO A 22 16.99 -11.78 -28.29
C PRO A 22 17.89 -13.02 -28.41
N ALA A 23 18.20 -13.39 -29.65
CA ALA A 23 18.97 -14.59 -30.00
C ALA A 23 18.34 -15.93 -29.58
N GLY A 24 17.03 -15.97 -29.28
CA GLY A 24 16.33 -17.19 -28.91
C GLY A 24 16.53 -17.63 -27.46
N THR A 25 17.05 -16.73 -26.62
CA THR A 25 17.29 -17.03 -25.19
C THR A 25 15.97 -17.26 -24.47
N PRO A 26 15.76 -18.39 -23.76
CA PRO A 26 14.51 -18.61 -23.02
C PRO A 26 14.42 -17.64 -21.84
N LEU A 27 13.34 -16.85 -21.78
CA LEU A 27 13.06 -15.91 -20.69
C LEU A 27 12.04 -16.45 -19.69
N GLY A 28 11.16 -17.34 -20.14
CA GLY A 28 10.12 -17.94 -19.30
C GLY A 28 9.06 -18.67 -20.12
N TYR A 29 7.96 -19.02 -19.47
CA TYR A 29 6.83 -19.74 -20.07
C TYR A 29 5.51 -19.15 -19.57
N VAL A 30 4.49 -19.18 -20.42
CA VAL A 30 3.10 -18.84 -20.07
C VAL A 30 2.23 -20.05 -20.35
N ASP A 31 1.27 -20.32 -19.47
CA ASP A 31 0.21 -21.31 -19.71
C ASP A 31 -0.56 -20.98 -20.99
N ALA A 32 -0.72 -21.97 -21.89
CA ALA A 32 -1.42 -21.83 -23.16
C ALA A 32 -2.86 -21.30 -22.97
N ALA A 33 -3.57 -21.74 -21.91
CA ALA A 33 -4.90 -21.25 -21.59
C ALA A 33 -4.89 -19.73 -21.30
N ARG A 34 -3.78 -19.20 -20.80
CA ARG A 34 -3.61 -17.78 -20.44
C ARG A 34 -2.79 -16.98 -21.44
N ALA A 35 -2.26 -17.62 -22.47
CA ALA A 35 -1.42 -16.99 -23.48
C ALA A 35 -2.14 -15.79 -24.11
N ALA A 36 -3.41 -15.96 -24.49
CA ALA A 36 -4.24 -14.91 -25.08
C ALA A 36 -4.41 -13.66 -24.19
N LEU A 37 -4.39 -13.86 -22.86
CA LEU A 37 -4.60 -12.83 -21.84
C LEU A 37 -3.31 -12.19 -21.32
N THR A 38 -2.19 -12.90 -21.43
CA THR A 38 -0.92 -12.54 -20.79
C THR A 38 0.08 -12.02 -21.81
N LEU A 39 0.04 -12.54 -23.03
CA LEU A 39 0.90 -12.17 -24.15
C LEU A 39 0.31 -10.96 -24.90
N ILE A 40 0.47 -9.80 -24.27
CA ILE A 40 0.03 -8.51 -24.81
C ILE A 40 1.25 -7.82 -25.40
N GLU A 41 1.17 -7.47 -26.68
CA GLU A 41 2.23 -6.72 -27.35
C GLU A 41 2.52 -5.40 -26.62
N GLY A 42 3.80 -5.08 -26.45
CA GLY A 42 4.28 -3.94 -25.68
C GLY A 42 4.41 -4.17 -24.17
N ARG A 43 3.93 -5.31 -23.63
CA ARG A 43 4.06 -5.60 -22.20
C ARG A 43 5.50 -5.92 -21.83
N VAL A 44 6.02 -5.26 -20.80
CA VAL A 44 7.32 -5.57 -20.20
C VAL A 44 7.28 -6.95 -19.55
N VAL A 45 8.17 -7.85 -19.99
CA VAL A 45 8.35 -9.20 -19.44
C VAL A 45 9.61 -9.34 -18.59
N VAL A 46 10.63 -8.54 -18.87
CA VAL A 46 11.83 -8.42 -18.02
C VAL A 46 12.05 -6.92 -17.73
N PRO A 47 11.87 -6.47 -16.48
CA PRO A 47 12.15 -5.09 -16.11
C PRO A 47 13.67 -4.84 -16.01
N GLY A 48 14.09 -3.58 -16.14
CA GLY A 48 15.49 -3.19 -15.97
C GLY A 48 15.87 -1.95 -16.79
N PRO A 49 17.17 -1.59 -16.82
CA PRO A 49 17.69 -0.47 -17.62
C PRO A 49 17.60 -0.72 -19.13
N GLN A 50 17.35 -1.97 -19.54
CA GLN A 50 17.03 -2.36 -20.92
C GLN A 50 15.84 -3.33 -20.85
N PRO A 51 14.61 -2.83 -20.68
CA PRO A 51 13.46 -3.69 -20.49
C PRO A 51 13.20 -4.53 -21.74
N LEU A 52 12.80 -5.79 -21.56
CA LEU A 52 12.32 -6.62 -22.66
C LEU A 52 10.80 -6.51 -22.72
N VAL A 53 10.26 -6.16 -23.89
CA VAL A 53 8.82 -6.09 -24.16
C VAL A 53 8.40 -7.15 -25.17
N LEU A 54 7.17 -7.65 -25.04
CA LEU A 54 6.60 -8.59 -26.00
C LEU A 54 6.33 -7.90 -27.34
N GLN A 55 6.72 -8.53 -28.45
CA GLN A 55 6.45 -8.05 -29.82
C GLN A 55 5.39 -8.88 -30.54
N GLY A 56 4.91 -9.97 -29.92
CA GLY A 56 3.94 -10.90 -30.52
C GLY A 56 4.41 -12.35 -30.43
N GLY A 57 3.75 -13.24 -31.17
CA GLY A 57 4.08 -14.66 -31.20
C GLY A 57 3.54 -15.34 -32.46
N ASP A 58 4.12 -16.50 -32.78
CA ASP A 58 3.75 -17.33 -33.95
C ASP A 58 2.69 -18.41 -33.61
N GLY A 59 2.11 -18.32 -32.42
CA GLY A 59 1.18 -19.30 -31.85
C GLY A 59 1.87 -20.49 -31.17
N ARG A 60 3.18 -20.66 -31.33
CA ARG A 60 4.00 -21.66 -30.60
C ARG A 60 4.90 -21.02 -29.56
N GLN A 61 5.37 -19.81 -29.80
CA GLN A 61 6.23 -19.07 -28.89
C GLN A 61 5.93 -17.56 -28.97
N ALA A 62 6.24 -16.87 -27.88
CA ALA A 62 6.18 -15.42 -27.79
C ALA A 62 7.59 -14.82 -27.88
N HIS A 63 7.76 -13.74 -28.63
CA HIS A 63 9.03 -13.07 -28.81
C HIS A 63 9.09 -11.79 -27.99
N ALA A 64 10.18 -11.61 -27.25
CA ALA A 64 10.47 -10.39 -26.52
C ALA A 64 11.71 -9.69 -27.10
N VAL A 65 11.64 -8.36 -27.19
CA VAL A 65 12.71 -7.51 -27.72
C VAL A 65 13.09 -6.41 -26.74
N VAL A 66 14.32 -5.91 -26.87
CA VAL A 66 14.78 -4.77 -26.07
C VAL A 66 14.01 -3.52 -26.45
N ALA A 67 13.42 -2.85 -25.47
CA ALA A 67 12.73 -1.58 -25.62
C ALA A 67 13.53 -0.42 -25.03
N ASP A 68 13.26 0.79 -25.54
CA ASP A 68 13.70 2.03 -24.91
C ASP A 68 13.01 2.19 -23.53
N PRO A 69 13.78 2.34 -22.43
CA PRO A 69 13.24 2.56 -21.09
C PRO A 69 12.28 3.74 -20.98
N ALA A 70 12.47 4.81 -21.77
CA ALA A 70 11.60 5.97 -21.79
C ALA A 70 10.31 5.75 -22.61
N GLY A 71 10.25 4.66 -23.36
CA GLY A 71 9.17 4.31 -24.29
C GLY A 71 8.30 3.14 -23.86
N ALA A 72 8.81 2.22 -23.03
CA ALA A 72 8.11 0.98 -22.68
C ALA A 72 6.88 1.27 -21.78
N PRO A 73 5.64 1.07 -22.28
CA PRO A 73 4.46 1.22 -21.44
C PRO A 73 4.44 0.10 -20.39
N GLN A 74 4.17 0.42 -19.13
CA GLN A 74 3.73 -0.61 -18.20
C GLN A 74 2.28 -0.95 -18.53
N ILE A 75 2.09 -2.07 -19.21
CA ILE A 75 0.78 -2.61 -19.56
C ILE A 75 0.27 -3.44 -18.38
N THR A 76 -0.74 -2.91 -17.69
CA THR A 76 -1.49 -3.66 -16.68
C THR A 76 -2.79 -4.16 -17.30
N PRO A 77 -2.95 -5.47 -17.47
CA PRO A 77 -4.20 -6.04 -17.98
C PRO A 77 -5.34 -5.86 -16.96
N LEU A 78 -6.53 -5.54 -17.47
CA LEU A 78 -7.76 -5.47 -16.67
C LEU A 78 -8.55 -6.76 -16.91
N TYR A 79 -8.56 -7.64 -15.91
CA TYR A 79 -9.27 -8.91 -15.97
C TYR A 79 -10.60 -8.83 -15.24
N THR A 80 -11.65 -9.33 -15.87
CA THR A 80 -12.86 -9.78 -15.16
C THR A 80 -12.78 -11.30 -15.06
N VAL A 81 -12.91 -11.82 -13.86
CA VAL A 81 -12.93 -13.27 -13.62
C VAL A 81 -14.32 -13.66 -13.16
N THR A 82 -14.97 -14.58 -13.87
CA THR A 82 -16.31 -15.07 -13.53
C THR A 82 -16.32 -16.58 -13.39
N PHE A 83 -17.23 -17.06 -12.56
CA PHE A 83 -17.56 -18.47 -12.45
C PHE A 83 -18.48 -18.86 -13.62
N ALA A 84 -18.08 -19.82 -14.45
CA ALA A 84 -18.85 -20.21 -15.63
C ALA A 84 -20.19 -20.82 -15.21
N GLY A 85 -21.28 -20.31 -15.80
CA GLY A 85 -22.65 -20.63 -15.40
C GLY A 85 -23.30 -19.59 -14.47
N ALA A 86 -22.52 -18.69 -13.86
CA ALA A 86 -23.04 -17.48 -13.24
C ALA A 86 -23.29 -16.41 -14.32
N ALA A 87 -24.32 -16.60 -15.14
CA ALA A 87 -24.66 -15.61 -16.17
C ALA A 87 -25.16 -14.30 -15.53
N PRO A 88 -24.68 -13.12 -15.97
CA PRO A 88 -24.99 -11.83 -15.36
C PRO A 88 -26.27 -11.16 -15.91
N SER A 89 -27.20 -11.90 -16.52
CA SER A 89 -28.43 -11.24 -17.01
C SER A 89 -29.27 -10.81 -15.82
N GLU A 90 -29.50 -9.50 -15.67
CA GLU A 90 -30.48 -8.95 -14.73
C GLU A 90 -31.79 -9.74 -14.81
N GLY A 91 -32.18 -10.36 -13.70
CA GLY A 91 -33.40 -11.18 -13.61
C GLY A 91 -33.23 -12.69 -13.85
N ALA A 92 -32.03 -13.19 -14.16
CA ALA A 92 -31.78 -14.64 -14.13
C ALA A 92 -31.75 -15.16 -12.68
N ALA A 93 -32.33 -16.36 -12.48
CA ALA A 93 -32.23 -17.04 -11.20
C ALA A 93 -30.76 -17.28 -10.84
N ALA A 94 -30.41 -17.10 -9.57
CA ALA A 94 -29.06 -17.35 -9.07
C ALA A 94 -28.56 -18.75 -9.51
N PRO A 95 -27.29 -18.88 -9.94
CA PRO A 95 -26.73 -20.14 -10.37
C PRO A 95 -26.91 -21.19 -9.26
N ALA A 96 -27.27 -22.41 -9.66
CA ALA A 96 -27.27 -23.54 -8.75
C ALA A 96 -25.83 -23.87 -8.35
N MET A 97 -25.67 -24.49 -7.18
CA MET A 97 -24.41 -25.11 -6.81
C MET A 97 -23.91 -26.03 -7.96
N PRO A 98 -22.63 -25.93 -8.36
CA PRO A 98 -22.09 -26.72 -9.46
C PRO A 98 -22.21 -28.23 -9.21
N GLU A 99 -22.43 -28.99 -10.28
CA GLU A 99 -22.42 -30.45 -10.19
C GLU A 99 -21.05 -30.94 -9.68
N GLY A 100 -21.06 -31.84 -8.70
CA GLY A 100 -19.85 -32.36 -8.07
C GLY A 100 -19.28 -31.50 -6.93
N ALA A 101 -19.88 -30.34 -6.60
CA ALA A 101 -19.52 -29.61 -5.41
C ALA A 101 -19.80 -30.44 -4.14
N ARG A 102 -18.79 -30.57 -3.28
CA ARG A 102 -18.85 -31.37 -2.06
C ARG A 102 -18.71 -30.47 -0.85
N LEU A 103 -19.71 -30.47 0.03
CA LEU A 103 -19.61 -29.85 1.34
C LEU A 103 -18.53 -30.56 2.17
N VAL A 104 -17.53 -29.81 2.64
CA VAL A 104 -16.40 -30.35 3.41
C VAL A 104 -16.39 -29.88 4.87
N ARG A 105 -16.90 -28.68 5.14
CA ARG A 105 -16.97 -28.09 6.49
C ARG A 105 -18.20 -27.19 6.62
N ARG A 106 -18.67 -27.04 7.86
CA ARG A 106 -19.76 -26.14 8.25
C ARG A 106 -19.41 -25.49 9.58
N PHE A 107 -19.52 -24.17 9.66
CA PHE A 107 -19.29 -23.38 10.87
C PHE A 107 -20.55 -22.64 11.26
N GLY A 108 -21.03 -22.76 12.50
CA GLY A 108 -22.23 -22.09 12.98
C GLY A 108 -23.54 -22.83 12.67
N ALA A 109 -24.67 -22.24 13.08
CA ALA A 109 -26.02 -22.82 12.96
C ALA A 109 -26.95 -21.99 12.06
N GLU A 110 -27.47 -20.87 12.57
CA GLU A 110 -28.38 -19.98 11.83
C GLU A 110 -27.64 -19.06 10.86
N ARG A 111 -26.64 -18.32 11.36
CA ARG A 111 -25.61 -17.66 10.56
C ARG A 111 -24.45 -18.62 10.46
N ARG A 112 -24.27 -19.22 9.29
CA ARG A 112 -23.29 -20.28 9.11
C ARG A 112 -22.49 -20.11 7.83
N ILE A 113 -21.29 -20.67 7.85
CA ILE A 113 -20.41 -20.73 6.69
C ILE A 113 -20.35 -22.18 6.23
N ASP A 114 -20.82 -22.42 5.02
CA ASP A 114 -20.75 -23.72 4.36
C ASP A 114 -19.57 -23.70 3.37
N VAL A 115 -18.61 -24.60 3.56
CA VAL A 115 -17.41 -24.67 2.71
C VAL A 115 -17.50 -25.87 1.79
N TYR A 116 -17.38 -25.61 0.48
CA TYR A 116 -17.44 -26.61 -0.57
C TYR A 116 -16.11 -26.72 -1.29
N ARG A 117 -15.78 -27.95 -1.70
CA ARG A 117 -14.76 -28.24 -2.70
C ARG A 117 -15.45 -28.50 -4.04
N LEU A 118 -14.95 -27.92 -5.11
CA LEU A 118 -15.50 -28.09 -6.45
C LEU A 118 -14.41 -27.90 -7.51
N ASN A 119 -14.67 -28.43 -8.71
CA ASN A 119 -13.95 -28.00 -9.90
C ASN A 119 -14.70 -26.81 -10.48
N ALA A 120 -14.10 -25.63 -10.37
CA ALA A 120 -14.66 -24.38 -10.85
C ALA A 120 -14.23 -24.14 -12.30
N ALA A 121 -15.21 -23.98 -13.19
CA ALA A 121 -14.94 -23.43 -14.51
C ALA A 121 -14.82 -21.91 -14.37
N ILE A 122 -13.68 -21.35 -14.75
CA ILE A 122 -13.34 -19.95 -14.61
C ILE A 122 -13.23 -19.33 -15.99
N GLN A 123 -13.93 -18.22 -16.19
CA GLN A 123 -13.76 -17.39 -17.38
C GLN A 123 -13.01 -16.12 -17.00
N GLN A 124 -11.93 -15.85 -17.71
CA GLN A 124 -11.17 -14.61 -17.59
C GLN A 124 -11.32 -13.79 -18.86
N THR A 125 -11.72 -12.54 -18.73
CA THR A 125 -11.87 -11.59 -19.84
C THR A 125 -10.89 -10.46 -19.67
N LEU A 126 -10.00 -10.24 -20.64
CA LEU A 126 -9.18 -9.04 -20.75
C LEU A 126 -10.04 -7.92 -21.34
N ALA A 127 -10.57 -7.06 -20.48
CA ALA A 127 -11.47 -5.96 -20.86
C ALA A 127 -10.70 -4.73 -21.38
N GLY A 128 -9.45 -4.56 -20.95
CA GLY A 128 -8.63 -3.44 -21.36
C GLY A 128 -7.21 -3.54 -20.86
N ILE A 129 -6.41 -2.57 -21.28
CA ILE A 129 -5.04 -2.39 -20.82
C ILE A 129 -4.88 -0.99 -20.26
N ARG A 130 -4.25 -0.88 -19.10
CA ARG A 130 -3.75 0.38 -18.59
C ARG A 130 -2.30 0.51 -18.99
N ALA A 131 -1.96 1.50 -19.80
CA ALA A 131 -0.58 1.80 -20.17
C ALA A 131 -0.12 3.05 -19.41
N THR A 132 0.82 2.90 -18.47
CA THR A 132 1.50 4.05 -17.85
C THR A 132 2.84 4.29 -18.55
N ARG A 133 3.14 5.56 -18.82
CA ARG A 133 4.44 6.02 -19.33
C ARG A 133 5.04 6.95 -18.28
N ALA A 134 6.35 6.88 -18.06
CA ALA A 134 7.04 7.63 -17.00
C ALA A 134 6.57 9.10 -16.97
N GLY A 135 5.94 9.49 -15.85
CA GLY A 135 5.47 10.86 -15.60
C GLY A 135 4.13 11.26 -16.24
N ARG A 136 3.35 10.35 -16.84
CA ARG A 136 1.99 10.66 -17.35
C ARG A 136 0.92 9.71 -16.77
N PRO A 137 -0.29 10.20 -16.47
CA PRO A 137 -1.40 9.35 -16.07
C PRO A 137 -1.63 8.27 -17.14
N GLY A 138 -1.87 7.03 -16.69
CA GLY A 138 -2.09 5.93 -17.62
C GLY A 138 -3.42 6.09 -18.35
N PHE A 139 -3.42 5.79 -19.65
CA PHE A 139 -4.66 5.69 -20.42
C PHE A 139 -5.17 4.25 -20.34
N VAL A 140 -6.48 4.09 -20.16
CA VAL A 140 -7.16 2.79 -20.29
C VAL A 140 -7.62 2.66 -21.73
N THR A 141 -7.10 1.66 -22.44
CA THR A 141 -7.58 1.30 -23.76
C THR A 141 -8.43 0.04 -23.62
N ASN A 142 -9.71 0.13 -24.01
CA ASN A 142 -10.56 -1.05 -24.10
C ASN A 142 -10.06 -1.98 -25.20
N MET A 143 -10.10 -3.28 -24.95
CA MET A 143 -9.78 -4.28 -25.96
C MET A 143 -11.04 -4.60 -26.77
N GLU A 144 -11.05 -4.28 -28.06
CA GLU A 144 -12.14 -4.65 -28.98
C GLU A 144 -11.62 -5.52 -30.14
N PRO A 145 -12.06 -6.79 -30.26
CA PRO A 145 -12.90 -7.52 -29.31
C PRO A 145 -12.14 -7.89 -28.02
N PRO A 146 -12.85 -8.09 -26.88
CA PRO A 146 -12.22 -8.56 -25.65
C PRO A 146 -11.63 -9.96 -25.87
N ARG A 147 -10.45 -10.19 -25.30
CA ARG A 147 -9.84 -11.53 -25.31
C ARG A 147 -10.36 -12.30 -24.10
N MET A 148 -10.73 -13.56 -24.32
CA MET A 148 -11.26 -14.42 -23.26
C MET A 148 -10.43 -15.69 -23.16
N ALA A 149 -10.25 -16.19 -21.94
CA ALA A 149 -9.79 -17.52 -21.65
C ALA A 149 -10.80 -18.21 -20.74
N GLN A 150 -10.92 -19.52 -20.90
CA GLN A 150 -11.65 -20.38 -19.98
C GLN A 150 -10.71 -21.50 -19.55
N TYR A 151 -10.74 -21.82 -18.26
CA TYR A 151 -10.01 -22.95 -17.69
C TYR A 151 -10.80 -23.51 -16.51
N THR A 152 -10.47 -24.73 -16.09
CA THR A 152 -11.08 -25.37 -14.93
C THR A 152 -10.04 -25.46 -13.82
N SER A 153 -10.42 -25.18 -12.58
CA SER A 153 -9.49 -25.18 -11.46
C SER A 153 -10.16 -25.70 -10.20
N ASP A 154 -9.40 -26.38 -9.33
CA ASP A 154 -9.90 -26.78 -8.00
C ASP A 154 -10.19 -25.52 -7.18
N GLY A 155 -11.33 -25.53 -6.51
CA GLY A 155 -11.89 -24.36 -5.84
C GLY A 155 -12.34 -24.68 -4.43
N CYS A 156 -12.08 -23.74 -3.52
CA CYS A 156 -12.67 -23.69 -2.19
C CYS A 156 -13.72 -22.57 -2.17
N LEU A 157 -14.98 -22.97 -2.15
CA LEU A 157 -16.12 -22.05 -2.11
C LEU A 157 -16.62 -21.88 -0.67
N VAL A 158 -16.76 -20.64 -0.23
CA VAL A 158 -17.23 -20.23 1.09
C VAL A 158 -18.60 -19.58 0.93
N ALA A 159 -19.67 -20.29 1.25
CA ALA A 159 -21.04 -19.79 1.17
C ALA A 159 -21.51 -19.22 2.52
N LEU A 160 -22.10 -18.01 2.50
CA LEU A 160 -22.48 -17.27 3.70
C LEU A 160 -24.00 -17.40 3.96
N VAL A 161 -24.39 -18.50 4.61
CA VAL A 161 -25.78 -18.84 4.86
C VAL A 161 -26.33 -18.04 6.05
N GLY A 162 -27.55 -17.52 5.89
CA GLY A 162 -28.19 -16.69 6.92
C GLY A 162 -27.63 -15.26 7.03
N ALA A 163 -26.85 -14.81 6.04
CA ALA A 163 -26.49 -13.41 5.92
C ALA A 163 -27.75 -12.55 5.71
N ASP A 164 -27.79 -11.37 6.32
CA ASP A 164 -28.87 -10.40 6.10
C ASP A 164 -28.92 -10.03 4.62
N PRO A 165 -30.04 -10.24 3.90
CA PRO A 165 -30.16 -9.94 2.47
C PRO A 165 -29.74 -8.51 2.11
N ASP A 166 -30.01 -7.54 2.97
CA ASP A 166 -29.69 -6.12 2.72
C ASP A 166 -28.19 -5.82 2.88
N GLN A 167 -27.46 -6.70 3.56
CA GLN A 167 -26.01 -6.55 3.82
C GLN A 167 -25.18 -7.65 3.15
N ALA A 168 -25.82 -8.64 2.53
CA ALA A 168 -25.20 -9.87 2.02
C ALA A 168 -24.03 -9.59 1.07
N ALA A 169 -24.25 -8.72 0.08
CA ALA A 169 -23.22 -8.31 -0.87
C ALA A 169 -22.06 -7.62 -0.15
N GLY A 170 -22.35 -6.66 0.74
CA GLY A 170 -21.29 -5.95 1.47
C GLY A 170 -20.49 -6.86 2.41
N ILE A 171 -21.13 -7.86 3.03
CA ILE A 171 -20.46 -8.86 3.86
C ILE A 171 -19.50 -9.70 3.01
N ALA A 172 -19.97 -10.22 1.87
CA ALA A 172 -19.14 -11.02 0.99
C ALA A 172 -17.99 -10.22 0.38
N HIS A 173 -18.25 -8.99 -0.06
CA HIS A 173 -17.23 -8.09 -0.58
C HIS A 173 -16.13 -7.79 0.45
N THR A 174 -16.53 -7.47 1.68
CA THR A 174 -15.60 -7.22 2.80
C THR A 174 -14.77 -8.47 3.11
N LEU A 175 -15.43 -9.63 3.19
CA LEU A 175 -14.74 -10.88 3.51
C LEU A 175 -13.81 -11.32 2.37
N GLN A 176 -14.15 -11.06 1.11
CA GLN A 176 -13.27 -11.25 -0.05
C GLN A 176 -11.98 -10.44 0.13
N HIS A 177 -12.10 -9.16 0.49
CA HIS A 177 -10.96 -8.29 0.74
C HIS A 177 -10.11 -8.77 1.93
N ALA A 178 -10.75 -9.16 3.04
CA ALA A 178 -10.05 -9.66 4.22
C ALA A 178 -9.30 -10.98 3.95
N LEU A 179 -9.93 -11.93 3.26
CA LEU A 179 -9.30 -13.18 2.85
C LEU A 179 -8.14 -12.96 1.88
N GLU A 180 -8.26 -12.00 0.96
CA GLU A 180 -7.17 -11.61 0.06
C GLU A 180 -5.96 -11.05 0.85
N GLN A 181 -6.18 -10.25 1.90
CA GLN A 181 -5.10 -9.79 2.78
C GLN A 181 -4.42 -10.96 3.50
N VAL A 182 -5.20 -11.88 4.08
CA VAL A 182 -4.65 -13.05 4.76
C VAL A 182 -3.85 -13.91 3.78
N LEU A 183 -4.39 -14.16 2.58
CA LEU A 183 -3.70 -14.91 1.54
C LEU A 183 -2.38 -14.24 1.12
N ARG A 184 -2.33 -12.91 0.99
CA ARG A 184 -1.07 -12.18 0.74
C ARG A 184 -0.03 -12.41 1.83
N ALA A 185 -0.47 -12.52 3.07
CA ALA A 185 0.43 -12.73 4.21
C ALA A 185 0.95 -14.17 4.30
N VAL A 186 0.13 -15.18 3.96
CA VAL A 186 0.48 -16.59 4.18
C VAL A 186 1.02 -17.31 2.94
N VAL A 187 0.66 -16.85 1.73
CA VAL A 187 1.13 -17.46 0.50
C VAL A 187 2.52 -16.89 0.15
N PRO A 188 3.51 -17.73 -0.20
CA PRO A 188 4.83 -17.25 -0.57
C PRO A 188 4.78 -16.20 -1.68
N SER A 189 5.58 -15.14 -1.56
CA SER A 189 5.69 -14.05 -2.55
C SER A 189 6.06 -14.51 -3.97
N GLY A 190 6.50 -15.76 -4.13
CA GLY A 190 6.79 -16.38 -5.42
C GLY A 190 5.56 -16.88 -6.19
N ILE A 191 4.36 -16.92 -5.59
CA ILE A 191 3.09 -17.15 -6.30
C ILE A 191 2.59 -15.80 -6.79
N LEU A 192 2.43 -15.64 -8.10
CA LEU A 192 2.05 -14.36 -8.68
C LEU A 192 0.58 -14.04 -8.35
N GLU A 193 0.26 -12.76 -8.21
CA GLU A 193 -1.11 -12.27 -7.91
C GLU A 193 -2.14 -12.74 -8.94
N GLY A 194 -1.72 -13.01 -10.17
CA GLY A 194 -2.57 -13.58 -11.23
C GLY A 194 -2.69 -15.10 -11.22
N GLU A 195 -2.04 -15.83 -10.31
CA GLU A 195 -2.08 -17.31 -10.21
C GLU A 195 -2.98 -17.81 -9.09
N ARG A 196 -3.64 -16.89 -8.38
CA ARG A 196 -4.70 -17.18 -7.42
C ARG A 196 -5.83 -16.19 -7.60
N HIS A 197 -7.03 -16.60 -7.26
CA HIS A 197 -8.22 -15.77 -7.36
C HIS A 197 -9.07 -15.90 -6.10
N VAL A 198 -9.55 -14.75 -5.63
CA VAL A 198 -10.58 -14.64 -4.60
C VAL A 198 -11.74 -13.91 -5.23
N LEU A 199 -12.75 -14.67 -5.64
CA LEU A 199 -13.86 -14.18 -6.45
C LEU A 199 -15.10 -14.07 -5.59
N GLU A 200 -15.74 -12.90 -5.61
CA GLU A 200 -17.06 -12.74 -5.02
C GLU A 200 -18.13 -13.30 -5.95
N LEU A 201 -19.07 -14.04 -5.37
CA LEU A 201 -20.27 -14.55 -6.01
C LEU A 201 -21.47 -13.95 -5.26
N PRO A 202 -22.07 -12.86 -5.75
CA PRO A 202 -23.07 -12.09 -4.99
C PRO A 202 -24.34 -12.89 -4.70
N ALA A 203 -24.65 -13.89 -5.53
CA ALA A 203 -25.74 -14.82 -5.31
C ALA A 203 -25.38 -16.21 -5.84
N LEU A 204 -25.46 -17.20 -4.96
CA LEU A 204 -25.35 -18.61 -5.25
C LEU A 204 -26.51 -19.33 -4.56
N ARG A 205 -27.14 -20.26 -5.26
CA ARG A 205 -28.19 -21.07 -4.65
C ARG A 205 -27.59 -22.26 -3.91
N VAL A 206 -27.72 -22.21 -2.60
CA VAL A 206 -27.33 -23.28 -1.66
C VAL A 206 -28.61 -23.77 -1.01
N ASP A 207 -28.91 -25.05 -1.17
CA ASP A 207 -30.23 -25.62 -0.84
C ASP A 207 -31.36 -24.85 -1.55
N GLU A 208 -32.32 -24.29 -0.80
CA GLU A 208 -33.43 -23.47 -1.31
C GLU A 208 -33.17 -21.95 -1.13
N GLN A 209 -31.97 -21.55 -0.68
CA GLN A 209 -31.64 -20.16 -0.36
C GLN A 209 -30.68 -19.57 -1.39
N GLN A 210 -30.85 -18.27 -1.67
CA GLN A 210 -29.83 -17.48 -2.37
C GLN A 210 -28.91 -16.84 -1.33
N VAL A 211 -27.63 -17.18 -1.39
CA VAL A 211 -26.63 -16.72 -0.43
C VAL A 211 -25.43 -16.15 -1.18
N PRO A 212 -24.76 -15.12 -0.66
CA PRO A 212 -23.52 -14.68 -1.26
C PRO A 212 -22.41 -15.67 -0.91
N ALA A 213 -21.40 -15.78 -1.77
CA ALA A 213 -20.30 -16.71 -1.60
C ALA A 213 -18.98 -16.12 -2.08
N ILE A 214 -17.88 -16.74 -1.67
CA ILE A 214 -16.52 -16.38 -2.09
C ILE A 214 -15.83 -17.64 -2.59
N LEU A 215 -15.29 -17.59 -3.81
CA LEU A 215 -14.53 -18.68 -4.39
C LEU A 215 -13.04 -18.37 -4.33
N LEU A 216 -12.29 -19.24 -3.65
CA LEU A 216 -10.84 -19.22 -3.59
C LEU A 216 -10.31 -20.30 -4.54
N THR A 217 -9.54 -19.95 -5.57
CA THR A 217 -9.10 -20.92 -6.58
C THR A 217 -7.75 -20.53 -7.20
N ASP A 218 -7.09 -21.50 -7.83
CA ASP A 218 -5.90 -21.26 -8.63
C ASP A 218 -6.26 -20.58 -9.95
N GLY A 219 -5.36 -19.72 -10.42
CA GLY A 219 -5.43 -19.04 -11.72
C GLY A 219 -4.73 -19.81 -12.84
N VAL A 220 -4.73 -21.14 -12.78
CA VAL A 220 -4.05 -22.04 -13.73
C VAL A 220 -4.99 -23.20 -14.02
N ASP A 221 -5.03 -23.68 -15.26
CA ASP A 221 -5.87 -24.82 -15.64
C ASP A 221 -5.44 -26.10 -14.90
N GLY A 222 -6.42 -26.91 -14.51
CA GLY A 222 -6.25 -28.07 -13.62
C GLY A 222 -5.99 -27.73 -12.15
N GLY A 223 -5.58 -26.50 -11.84
CA GLY A 223 -5.23 -26.03 -10.50
C GLY A 223 -3.86 -26.50 -10.00
N LEU A 224 -3.37 -25.82 -8.96
CA LEU A 224 -2.09 -26.11 -8.30
C LEU A 224 -2.30 -26.72 -6.90
N GLY A 225 -3.55 -27.03 -6.56
CA GLY A 225 -3.94 -27.61 -5.28
C GLY A 225 -4.23 -26.56 -4.21
N LEU A 226 -4.35 -25.27 -4.55
CA LEU A 226 -4.70 -24.23 -3.59
C LEU A 226 -6.12 -24.43 -3.08
N GLY A 227 -7.08 -24.79 -3.93
CA GLY A 227 -8.44 -25.14 -3.52
C GLY A 227 -8.45 -26.21 -2.42
N ALA A 228 -7.70 -27.29 -2.63
CA ALA A 228 -7.53 -28.34 -1.64
C ALA A 228 -6.87 -27.86 -0.34
N LEU A 229 -5.75 -27.13 -0.43
CA LEU A 229 -5.03 -26.61 0.73
C LEU A 229 -5.90 -25.66 1.56
N LEU A 230 -6.56 -24.71 0.91
CA LEU A 230 -7.40 -23.71 1.56
C LEU A 230 -8.63 -24.34 2.20
N SER A 231 -9.26 -25.32 1.53
CA SER A 231 -10.42 -26.01 2.12
C SER A 231 -10.10 -26.69 3.46
N ASN A 232 -8.86 -27.14 3.65
CA ASN A 232 -8.40 -27.75 4.90
C ASN A 232 -8.03 -26.73 5.98
N SER A 233 -7.64 -25.51 5.58
CA SER A 233 -7.15 -24.45 6.49
C SER A 233 -8.13 -23.28 6.60
N ILE A 234 -9.35 -23.43 6.08
CA ILE A 234 -10.29 -22.32 5.90
C ILE A 234 -10.74 -21.71 7.23
N GLU A 235 -10.82 -22.50 8.30
CA GLU A 235 -11.15 -22.02 9.64
C GLU A 235 -10.09 -21.04 10.15
N ASP A 236 -8.81 -21.39 10.00
CA ASP A 236 -7.68 -20.52 10.35
C ASP A 236 -7.67 -19.26 9.50
N MET A 237 -7.97 -19.38 8.20
CA MET A 237 -8.07 -18.25 7.29
C MET A 237 -9.20 -17.28 7.66
N LEU A 238 -10.39 -17.80 8.00
CA LEU A 238 -11.53 -17.00 8.44
C LEU A 238 -11.26 -16.33 9.79
N THR A 239 -10.59 -17.04 10.70
CA THR A 239 -10.17 -16.50 12.00
C THR A 239 -9.14 -15.38 11.82
N ALA A 240 -8.15 -15.57 10.96
CA ALA A 240 -7.16 -14.54 10.64
C ALA A 240 -7.82 -13.33 9.95
N ALA A 241 -8.78 -13.56 9.05
CA ALA A 241 -9.54 -12.48 8.41
C ALA A 241 -10.34 -11.68 9.45
N GLN A 242 -10.99 -12.36 10.40
CA GLN A 242 -11.65 -11.70 11.53
C GLN A 242 -10.66 -10.88 12.36
N GLN A 243 -9.46 -11.40 12.64
CA GLN A 243 -8.42 -10.68 13.37
C GLN A 243 -7.93 -9.43 12.63
N VAL A 244 -7.73 -9.49 11.31
CA VAL A 244 -7.39 -8.31 10.48
C VAL A 244 -8.47 -7.24 10.60
N LEU A 245 -9.74 -7.64 10.54
CA LEU A 245 -10.87 -6.73 10.69
C LEU A 245 -10.94 -6.13 12.10
N LEU A 246 -10.72 -6.92 13.15
CA LEU A 246 -10.75 -6.46 14.55
C LEU A 246 -9.58 -5.55 14.90
N ALA A 247 -8.37 -5.87 14.43
CA ALA A 247 -7.16 -5.14 14.75
C ALA A 247 -7.14 -3.75 14.11
N CYS A 248 -7.78 -3.60 12.94
CA CYS A 248 -7.87 -2.30 12.30
C CYS A 248 -8.98 -1.45 12.94
N PRO A 249 -8.69 -0.21 13.38
CA PRO A 249 -9.67 0.66 14.02
C PRO A 249 -10.57 1.42 13.03
N CYS A 250 -10.51 1.11 11.72
CA CYS A 250 -11.42 1.71 10.76
C CYS A 250 -12.87 1.22 10.95
N ARG A 251 -13.85 2.07 10.63
CA ARG A 251 -15.27 1.69 10.65
C ARG A 251 -15.72 0.99 9.37
N GLU A 252 -15.31 1.52 8.23
CA GLU A 252 -15.83 1.10 6.92
C GLU A 252 -14.86 0.15 6.20
N GLY A 253 -13.57 0.31 6.45
CA GLY A 253 -12.52 -0.33 5.68
C GLY A 253 -11.52 0.70 5.20
N CYS A 254 -10.23 0.41 5.29
CA CYS A 254 -9.16 1.28 4.81
C CYS A 254 -8.17 0.48 3.97
N ALA A 255 -7.22 1.17 3.33
CA ALA A 255 -6.18 0.52 2.54
C ALA A 255 -5.36 -0.49 3.36
N ALA A 256 -5.18 -0.28 4.66
CA ALA A 256 -4.38 -1.17 5.50
C ALA A 256 -5.06 -2.52 5.80
N CYS A 257 -6.39 -2.57 5.99
CA CYS A 257 -7.09 -3.81 6.36
C CYS A 257 -7.89 -4.43 5.22
N LEU A 258 -8.37 -3.61 4.28
CA LEU A 258 -9.26 -4.02 3.19
C LEU A 258 -8.79 -3.44 1.85
N GLY A 259 -7.54 -2.95 1.75
CA GLY A 259 -6.98 -2.47 0.49
C GLY A 259 -6.70 -3.62 -0.47
N ASN A 260 -7.58 -3.86 -1.42
CA ASN A 260 -7.40 -4.87 -2.45
C ASN A 260 -7.14 -4.21 -3.83
N PRO A 261 -5.88 -4.15 -4.30
CA PRO A 261 -5.57 -3.57 -5.61
C PRO A 261 -6.11 -4.41 -6.77
N SER A 262 -6.55 -5.66 -6.53
CA SER A 262 -7.17 -6.54 -7.53
C SER A 262 -8.71 -6.50 -7.50
N CYS A 263 -9.32 -5.60 -6.73
CA CYS A 263 -10.77 -5.52 -6.61
C CYS A 263 -11.40 -5.11 -7.95
N SER A 264 -12.12 -6.04 -8.58
CA SER A 264 -12.80 -5.83 -9.86
C SER A 264 -13.79 -4.67 -9.82
N VAL A 265 -14.36 -4.35 -8.64
CA VAL A 265 -15.25 -3.21 -8.45
C VAL A 265 -14.50 -1.88 -8.36
N ALA A 266 -13.28 -1.86 -7.78
CA ALA A 266 -12.45 -0.66 -7.70
C ALA A 266 -11.76 -0.32 -9.03
N HIS A 267 -11.62 -1.29 -9.93
CA HIS A 267 -10.83 -1.14 -11.16
C HIS A 267 -11.44 -0.21 -12.22
N TRP A 268 -12.76 0.08 -12.19
CA TRP A 268 -13.44 0.76 -13.30
C TRP A 268 -13.72 2.25 -13.15
N ALA A 269 -13.68 2.84 -11.94
CA ALA A 269 -13.62 4.30 -11.69
C ALA A 269 -13.95 4.73 -10.24
N ALA A 270 -14.37 3.83 -9.34
CA ALA A 270 -14.87 4.21 -8.01
C ALA A 270 -14.10 3.52 -6.88
N ASP A 271 -13.93 4.25 -5.77
CA ASP A 271 -13.53 3.67 -4.50
C ASP A 271 -14.59 2.67 -4.03
N CYS A 272 -14.24 1.38 -3.93
CA CYS A 272 -15.16 0.32 -3.47
C CYS A 272 -15.52 0.40 -1.98
N ARG A 273 -14.95 1.36 -1.22
CA ARG A 273 -15.23 1.55 0.22
C ARG A 273 -16.71 1.63 0.56
N ALA A 274 -17.53 2.23 -0.30
CA ALA A 274 -18.97 2.34 -0.09
C ALA A 274 -19.70 0.98 -0.05
N LEU A 275 -19.08 -0.07 -0.58
CA LEU A 275 -19.62 -1.43 -0.58
C LEU A 275 -19.12 -2.27 0.60
N LEU A 276 -18.15 -1.78 1.37
CA LEU A 276 -17.60 -2.51 2.50
C LEU A 276 -18.56 -2.44 3.71
N ALA A 277 -18.93 -3.59 4.25
CA ALA A 277 -19.78 -3.76 5.41
C ALA A 277 -19.01 -4.41 6.57
N LYS A 278 -17.93 -3.76 7.02
CA LYS A 278 -17.01 -4.30 8.04
C LYS A 278 -17.70 -4.73 9.34
N GLN A 279 -18.56 -3.88 9.91
CA GLN A 279 -19.30 -4.20 11.15
C GLN A 279 -20.20 -5.43 10.96
N ALA A 280 -20.95 -5.47 9.85
CA ALA A 280 -21.83 -6.58 9.51
C ALA A 280 -21.04 -7.89 9.33
N THR A 281 -19.87 -7.80 8.69
CA THR A 281 -18.96 -8.93 8.47
C THR A 281 -18.41 -9.46 9.78
N LEU A 282 -18.01 -8.58 10.71
CA LEU A 282 -17.55 -8.98 12.05
C LEU A 282 -18.65 -9.67 12.86
N GLN A 283 -19.89 -9.16 12.78
CA GLN A 283 -21.05 -9.78 13.42
C GLN A 283 -21.38 -11.15 12.80
N PHE A 284 -21.29 -11.27 11.48
CA PHE A 284 -21.52 -12.52 10.78
C PHE A 284 -20.45 -13.57 11.13
N LEU A 285 -19.17 -13.20 11.04
CA LEU A 285 -18.04 -14.07 11.41
C LEU A 285 -18.09 -14.46 12.89
N GLY A 286 -18.41 -13.53 13.79
CA GLY A 286 -18.55 -13.83 15.22
C GLY A 286 -19.62 -14.89 15.49
N ALA A 287 -20.78 -14.76 14.83
CA ALA A 287 -21.84 -15.77 14.93
C ALA A 287 -21.43 -17.12 14.32
N ALA A 288 -20.81 -17.12 13.13
CA ALA A 288 -20.44 -18.35 12.42
C ALA A 288 -19.28 -19.11 13.10
N LEU A 289 -18.28 -18.39 13.60
CA LEU A 289 -17.08 -18.94 14.25
C LEU A 289 -17.24 -19.11 15.78
N SER A 290 -18.40 -18.75 16.33
CA SER A 290 -18.64 -18.73 17.79
C SER A 290 -17.63 -17.88 18.56
N THR A 291 -17.23 -16.75 17.98
CA THR A 291 -16.30 -15.77 18.59
C THR A 291 -17.02 -14.47 18.95
N PRO A 292 -16.54 -13.72 19.97
CA PRO A 292 -17.18 -12.47 20.35
C PRO A 292 -17.11 -11.45 19.21
N ALA A 293 -18.26 -10.99 18.73
CA ALA A 293 -18.33 -9.84 17.83
C ALA A 293 -18.33 -8.55 18.65
N PRO A 294 -17.57 -7.51 18.25
CA PRO A 294 -17.60 -6.23 18.92
C PRO A 294 -18.98 -5.58 18.76
N ALA A 295 -19.51 -5.03 19.86
CA ALA A 295 -20.79 -4.32 19.88
C ALA A 295 -20.80 -3.07 18.97
N GLY A 296 -19.61 -2.54 18.66
CA GLY A 296 -19.38 -1.51 17.64
C GLY A 296 -17.88 -1.36 17.36
N LEU A 297 -17.55 -0.85 16.18
CA LEU A 297 -16.21 -0.36 15.86
C LEU A 297 -15.98 0.97 16.59
N GLY A 298 -14.83 1.13 17.25
CA GLY A 298 -14.48 2.35 17.99
C GLY A 298 -14.40 3.61 17.09
N PRO A 299 -14.04 4.78 17.66
CA PRO A 299 -13.92 6.02 16.88
C PRO A 299 -12.97 5.82 15.68
N THR A 300 -13.39 6.35 14.53
CA THR A 300 -12.78 6.11 13.22
C THR A 300 -11.40 6.75 13.09
N ARG A 301 -10.33 5.96 12.93
CA ARG A 301 -9.02 6.49 12.47
C ARG A 301 -9.04 7.16 11.09
N TYR A 302 -10.08 6.92 10.28
CA TYR A 302 -10.15 7.31 8.86
C TYR A 302 -11.25 8.32 8.50
N THR A 303 -11.89 8.96 9.47
CA THR A 303 -12.73 10.15 9.20
C THR A 303 -11.84 11.37 9.39
N PRO A 304 -11.75 12.29 8.39
CA PRO A 304 -11.02 13.53 8.59
C PRO A 304 -11.55 14.25 9.83
N LEU A 305 -10.65 14.53 10.76
CA LEU A 305 -10.97 15.24 11.98
C LEU A 305 -11.06 16.73 11.60
N SER A 306 -12.21 17.32 11.86
CA SER A 306 -12.56 18.71 11.50
C SER A 306 -13.16 19.50 12.67
N SER A 307 -13.08 18.93 13.88
CA SER A 307 -13.62 19.51 15.11
C SER A 307 -12.51 20.16 15.94
N GLU A 308 -12.61 21.47 16.17
CA GLU A 308 -11.62 22.24 16.95
C GLU A 308 -11.34 21.65 18.36
N PRO A 309 -12.36 21.25 19.16
CA PRO A 309 -12.11 20.58 20.44
C PRO A 309 -11.30 19.28 20.32
N LEU A 310 -11.55 18.49 19.27
CA LEU A 310 -10.82 17.24 19.05
C LEU A 310 -9.39 17.52 18.54
N LEU A 311 -9.19 18.58 17.75
CA LEU A 311 -7.87 19.01 17.32
C LEU A 311 -7.02 19.46 18.51
N ALA A 312 -7.60 20.22 19.44
CA ALA A 312 -6.92 20.64 20.67
C ALA A 312 -6.53 19.42 21.54
N GLN A 313 -7.42 18.43 21.69
CA GLN A 313 -7.10 17.20 22.40
C GLN A 313 -5.97 16.42 21.72
N LEU A 314 -5.99 16.34 20.37
CA LEU A 314 -4.94 15.66 19.62
C LEU A 314 -3.58 16.37 19.75
N ARG A 315 -3.58 17.71 19.66
CA ARG A 315 -2.39 18.53 19.95
C ARG A 315 -1.81 18.20 21.32
N ASP A 316 -2.64 18.20 22.37
CA ASP A 316 -2.16 17.97 23.73
C ASP A 316 -1.55 16.57 23.87
N ARG A 317 -2.16 15.56 23.23
CA ARG A 317 -1.58 14.21 23.16
C ARG A 317 -0.24 14.19 22.44
N VAL A 318 -0.13 14.82 21.26
CA VAL A 318 1.14 14.91 20.51
C VAL A 318 2.24 15.58 21.36
N LEU A 319 1.91 16.66 22.06
CA LEU A 319 2.87 17.35 22.93
C LEU A 319 3.29 16.48 24.13
N HIS A 320 2.34 15.96 24.90
CA HIS A 320 2.63 15.29 26.18
C HIS A 320 3.07 13.83 26.04
N GLU A 321 2.57 13.09 25.06
CA GLU A 321 2.87 11.66 24.89
C GLU A 321 4.02 11.42 23.91
N ALA A 322 4.34 12.37 23.01
CA ALA A 322 5.42 12.22 22.03
C ALA A 322 6.53 13.28 22.16
N LEU A 323 6.24 14.57 22.02
CA LEU A 323 7.28 15.60 21.90
C LEU A 323 8.02 15.85 23.21
N TYR A 324 7.33 16.09 24.34
CA TYR A 324 7.98 16.39 25.61
C TYR A 324 8.82 15.24 26.17
N PRO A 325 8.38 13.97 26.09
CA PRO A 325 9.25 12.84 26.44
C PRO A 325 10.52 12.76 25.59
N LEU A 326 10.46 13.22 24.34
CA LEU A 326 11.55 13.15 23.38
C LEU A 326 12.52 14.33 23.47
N LEU A 327 11.99 15.54 23.52
CA LEU A 327 12.73 16.80 23.36
C LEU A 327 12.87 17.59 24.68
N GLY A 328 12.29 17.08 25.77
CA GLY A 328 12.21 17.74 27.06
C GLY A 328 10.95 18.58 27.22
N ALA A 329 10.39 18.57 28.44
CA ALA A 329 9.23 19.39 28.78
C ALA A 329 9.58 20.90 28.76
N PRO A 330 8.64 21.77 28.37
CA PRO A 330 8.84 23.21 28.45
C PRO A 330 8.72 23.71 29.89
N PRO A 331 9.07 24.98 30.16
CA PRO A 331 8.79 25.64 31.45
C PRO A 331 7.30 25.64 31.79
N ASP A 332 6.96 25.70 33.09
CA ASP A 332 5.57 25.63 33.57
C ASP A 332 4.66 26.77 33.07
N ASP A 333 5.24 27.91 32.70
CA ASP A 333 4.52 29.09 32.18
C ASP A 333 4.41 29.13 30.65
N TYR A 334 4.99 28.14 29.97
CA TYR A 334 4.90 28.04 28.52
C TYR A 334 3.50 27.60 28.08
N ILE A 335 2.88 28.43 27.23
CA ILE A 335 1.62 28.12 26.56
C ILE A 335 1.93 27.74 25.12
N PRO A 336 1.65 26.50 24.68
CA PRO A 336 1.88 26.10 23.30
C PRO A 336 0.99 26.90 22.34
N PRO A 337 1.48 27.22 21.13
CA PRO A 337 0.66 27.79 20.06
C PRO A 337 -0.68 27.06 19.93
N PRO A 338 -1.83 27.74 19.80
CA PRO A 338 -3.09 27.06 19.50
C PRO A 338 -3.02 26.35 18.14
N ALA A 339 -3.69 25.20 18.05
CA ALA A 339 -3.93 24.52 16.78
C ALA A 339 -5.35 24.84 16.31
N ARG A 340 -5.52 25.21 15.03
CA ARG A 340 -6.83 25.46 14.40
C ARG A 340 -6.90 24.89 12.99
N PHE A 341 -8.11 24.72 12.47
CA PHE A 341 -8.29 24.37 11.06
C PHE A 341 -8.10 25.58 10.12
N MET A 342 -7.57 25.33 8.92
CA MET A 342 -7.56 26.29 7.81
C MET A 342 -8.98 26.55 7.33
N ASP A 343 -9.28 27.81 7.01
CA ASP A 343 -10.53 28.15 6.32
C ASP A 343 -10.44 27.89 4.79
N HIS A 344 -11.56 28.08 4.09
CA HIS A 344 -11.63 27.78 2.66
C HIS A 344 -10.74 28.70 1.80
N ASP A 345 -10.58 29.96 2.19
CA ASP A 345 -9.77 30.93 1.46
C ASP A 345 -8.28 30.67 1.70
N GLU A 346 -7.89 30.27 2.91
CA GLU A 346 -6.53 29.80 3.27
C GLU A 346 -6.15 28.54 2.49
N LEU A 347 -7.06 27.56 2.40
CA LEU A 347 -6.85 26.32 1.62
C LEU A 347 -6.69 26.58 0.12
N ALA A 348 -7.42 27.55 -0.43
CA ALA A 348 -7.30 27.91 -1.84
C ALA A 348 -5.99 28.64 -2.17
N GLN A 349 -5.39 29.30 -1.18
CA GLN A 349 -4.13 30.04 -1.33
C GLN A 349 -2.89 29.18 -1.10
N HIS A 350 -3.01 28.10 -0.32
CA HIS A 350 -1.89 27.28 0.12
C HIS A 350 -2.17 25.78 -0.13
N ASP A 351 -1.41 25.16 -1.03
CA ASP A 351 -1.46 23.70 -1.30
C ASP A 351 -0.69 22.89 -0.23
N LEU A 352 -0.83 23.27 1.04
CA LEU A 352 -0.04 22.74 2.16
C LEU A 352 -0.91 21.94 3.13
N ALA A 353 -0.32 20.93 3.78
CA ALA A 353 -1.01 20.13 4.80
C ALA A 353 -1.21 20.89 6.13
N GLY A 354 -0.28 21.79 6.43
CA GLY A 354 -0.28 22.61 7.62
C GLY A 354 0.72 23.76 7.50
N LEU A 355 0.57 24.76 8.36
CA LEU A 355 1.39 25.96 8.43
C LEU A 355 1.67 26.31 9.88
N TYR A 356 2.94 26.55 10.18
CA TYR A 356 3.35 27.20 11.41
C TYR A 356 3.55 28.68 11.11
N LEU A 357 2.67 29.52 11.68
CA LEU A 357 2.70 30.96 11.48
C LEU A 357 3.43 31.61 12.65
N GLN A 358 4.66 32.05 12.39
CA GLN A 358 5.45 32.83 13.34
C GLN A 358 5.25 34.32 13.09
N ASN A 359 4.17 34.90 13.63
CA ASN A 359 3.93 36.34 13.55
C ASN A 359 4.05 36.95 14.95
N ASP A 360 5.03 37.80 15.23
CA ASP A 360 5.11 38.47 16.54
C ASP A 360 3.83 39.29 16.84
N PRO A 361 3.07 39.08 17.94
CA PRO A 361 3.33 38.20 19.10
C PRO A 361 2.56 36.84 19.10
N TRP A 362 1.83 36.52 18.04
CA TRP A 362 0.97 35.35 17.90
C TRP A 362 1.63 34.21 17.09
N ARG A 363 1.81 33.07 17.75
CA ARG A 363 2.22 31.82 17.09
C ARG A 363 0.98 30.98 16.88
N ASP A 364 0.67 30.61 15.65
CA ASP A 364 -0.46 29.74 15.31
C ASP A 364 0.02 28.49 14.57
N VAL A 365 -0.58 27.34 14.90
CA VAL A 365 -0.46 26.10 14.13
C VAL A 365 -1.77 25.91 13.37
N VAL A 366 -1.73 26.03 12.06
CA VAL A 366 -2.90 25.93 11.21
C VAL A 366 -2.81 24.65 10.38
N VAL A 367 -3.84 23.82 10.37
CA VAL A 367 -3.84 22.52 9.67
C VAL A 367 -5.09 22.35 8.83
N ARG A 368 -5.01 21.60 7.73
CA ARG A 368 -6.23 21.21 7.00
C ARG A 368 -6.96 20.05 7.72
N PRO A 369 -8.28 19.92 7.57
CA PRO A 369 -8.97 18.70 7.97
C PRO A 369 -8.33 17.47 7.31
N ALA A 370 -7.88 16.52 8.12
CA ALA A 370 -7.18 15.32 7.66
C ALA A 370 -7.41 14.15 8.62
N LEU A 371 -6.92 12.97 8.26
CA LEU A 371 -7.00 11.81 9.15
C LEU A 371 -6.23 12.07 10.45
N GLU A 372 -6.61 11.40 11.54
CA GLU A 372 -5.93 11.60 12.83
C GLU A 372 -4.42 11.32 12.72
N GLU A 373 -4.02 10.30 11.95
CA GLU A 373 -2.60 9.98 11.71
C GLU A 373 -1.87 11.09 10.93
N ASP A 374 -2.49 11.65 9.89
CA ASP A 374 -1.92 12.78 9.13
C ASP A 374 -1.82 14.03 10.00
N LEU A 375 -2.80 14.26 10.88
CA LEU A 375 -2.79 15.37 11.82
C LEU A 375 -1.74 15.17 12.92
N VAL A 376 -1.57 13.95 13.44
CA VAL A 376 -0.48 13.64 14.38
C VAL A 376 0.87 13.98 13.74
N ALA A 377 1.06 13.53 12.49
CA ALA A 377 2.28 13.81 11.75
C ALA A 377 2.50 15.33 11.57
N THR A 378 1.49 16.01 11.01
CA THR A 378 1.54 17.46 10.75
C THR A 378 1.75 18.27 12.03
N LEU A 379 1.02 17.96 13.11
CA LEU A 379 1.16 18.66 14.39
C LEU A 379 2.56 18.43 14.97
N ALA A 380 3.04 17.17 15.00
CA ALA A 380 4.38 16.87 15.51
C ALA A 380 5.46 17.64 14.73
N HIS A 381 5.32 17.71 13.41
CA HIS A 381 6.20 18.48 12.53
C HIS A 381 6.18 19.99 12.90
N LEU A 382 5.00 20.61 12.93
CA LEU A 382 4.86 22.05 13.15
C LEU A 382 5.25 22.48 14.58
N TYR A 383 4.91 21.69 15.60
CA TYR A 383 5.35 21.97 16.98
C TYR A 383 6.84 21.69 17.19
N THR A 384 7.48 20.90 16.34
CA THR A 384 8.94 20.79 16.36
C THR A 384 9.60 22.09 15.92
N HIS A 385 9.04 22.82 14.95
CA HIS A 385 9.53 24.16 14.62
C HIS A 385 9.33 25.14 15.77
N ASP A 386 8.19 25.09 16.47
CA ASP A 386 8.01 25.90 17.67
C ASP A 386 9.09 25.59 18.72
N TRP A 387 9.37 24.31 18.95
CA TRP A 387 10.43 23.89 19.85
C TRP A 387 11.82 24.37 19.38
N GLN A 388 12.14 24.26 18.09
CA GLN A 388 13.44 24.68 17.53
C GLN A 388 13.73 26.16 17.75
N PHE A 389 12.71 27.01 17.60
CA PHE A 389 12.87 28.47 17.59
C PHE A 389 12.52 29.17 18.90
N ARG A 390 11.75 28.53 19.79
CA ARG A 390 11.48 29.12 21.12
C ARG A 390 12.76 29.17 21.96
N LEU A 391 12.83 30.17 22.82
CA LEU A 391 13.94 30.33 23.75
C LEU A 391 13.80 29.35 24.92
N ALA A 392 14.92 28.74 25.29
CA ALA A 392 15.09 28.00 26.53
C ALA A 392 15.29 28.97 27.72
N ASP A 393 15.41 28.42 28.94
CA ASP A 393 15.55 29.20 30.18
C ASP A 393 16.80 30.10 30.19
N ASP A 394 17.82 29.75 29.41
CA ASP A 394 19.05 30.53 29.24
C ASP A 394 18.94 31.63 28.17
N GLY A 395 17.75 31.79 27.58
CA GLY A 395 17.47 32.76 26.52
C GLY A 395 18.04 32.40 25.15
N GLN A 396 18.56 31.18 24.96
CA GLN A 396 19.02 30.69 23.65
C GLN A 396 17.93 29.83 22.98
N PRO A 397 17.85 29.81 21.64
CA PRO A 397 16.98 28.87 20.94
C PRO A 397 17.45 27.42 21.15
N HIS A 398 16.51 26.47 21.13
CA HIS A 398 16.84 25.04 21.23
C HIS A 398 17.59 24.49 20.00
N MET A 399 17.50 25.17 18.86
CA MET A 399 18.33 24.90 17.70
C MET A 399 19.34 26.03 17.51
N GLU A 400 20.63 25.71 17.63
CA GLU A 400 21.71 26.68 17.50
C GLU A 400 21.65 27.35 16.10
N PRO A 401 21.71 28.69 16.01
CA PRO A 401 21.41 29.41 14.76
C PRO A 401 22.22 28.99 13.52
N THR A 402 23.43 28.47 13.68
CA THR A 402 24.28 28.05 12.54
C THR A 402 23.75 26.80 11.84
N HIS A 403 22.85 26.02 12.47
CA HIS A 403 22.13 24.94 11.78
C HIS A 403 21.09 25.45 10.76
N CYS A 404 20.72 26.73 10.85
CA CYS A 404 19.79 27.41 9.95
C CYS A 404 20.48 28.45 9.06
N ASP A 405 21.80 28.61 9.15
CA ASP A 405 22.55 29.58 8.34
C ASP A 405 22.71 29.07 6.89
N PRO A 406 22.17 29.78 5.88
CA PRO A 406 22.32 29.41 4.47
C PRO A 406 23.77 29.32 3.98
N SER A 407 24.71 29.97 4.68
CA SER A 407 26.15 29.89 4.39
C SER A 407 26.76 28.52 4.77
N GLN A 408 26.17 27.84 5.76
CA GLN A 408 26.62 26.54 6.26
C GLN A 408 25.74 25.39 5.75
N VAL A 409 24.44 25.63 5.65
CA VAL A 409 23.42 24.61 5.40
C VAL A 409 22.68 24.89 4.08
N PRO A 410 22.68 23.94 3.12
CA PRO A 410 21.99 24.07 1.85
C PRO A 410 20.48 24.30 1.98
N LEU A 411 19.85 24.64 0.84
CA LEU A 411 18.40 24.82 0.72
C LEU A 411 17.89 25.95 1.62
N ASP A 412 18.66 27.05 1.69
CA ASP A 412 18.35 28.24 2.49
C ASP A 412 18.29 27.94 4.00
N GLY A 413 19.23 27.13 4.49
CA GLY A 413 19.29 26.76 5.91
C GLY A 413 18.26 25.70 6.35
N ARG A 414 17.44 25.20 5.43
CA ARG A 414 16.28 24.36 5.78
C ARG A 414 16.60 22.89 6.00
N LEU A 415 17.68 22.37 5.39
CA LEU A 415 17.97 20.94 5.37
C LEU A 415 17.92 20.26 6.75
N LEU A 416 18.60 20.80 7.75
CA LEU A 416 18.59 20.20 9.09
C LEU A 416 17.32 20.51 9.87
N ARG A 417 16.76 21.71 9.68
CA ARG A 417 15.52 22.15 10.33
C ARG A 417 14.35 21.23 9.97
N GLU A 418 14.11 21.03 8.68
CA GLU A 418 13.06 20.14 8.18
C GLU A 418 13.38 18.68 8.50
N GLY A 419 14.66 18.30 8.43
CA GLY A 419 15.10 16.95 8.75
C GLY A 419 14.77 16.53 10.20
N VAL A 420 14.96 17.43 11.16
CA VAL A 420 14.61 17.19 12.57
C VAL A 420 13.10 17.13 12.75
N ALA A 421 12.34 18.08 12.19
CA ALA A 421 10.88 18.07 12.26
C ALA A 421 10.29 16.77 11.67
N GLN A 422 10.80 16.34 10.52
CA GLN A 422 10.41 15.10 9.87
C GLN A 422 10.79 13.85 10.67
N TRP A 423 11.91 13.89 11.40
CA TRP A 423 12.32 12.79 12.26
C TRP A 423 11.42 12.68 13.51
N VAL A 424 11.08 13.81 14.13
CA VAL A 424 10.14 13.87 15.27
C VAL A 424 8.73 13.44 14.85
N GLU A 425 8.28 13.83 13.67
CA GLU A 425 7.02 13.36 13.06
C GLU A 425 6.92 11.84 13.08
N ARG A 426 7.96 11.16 12.60
CA ARG A 426 8.01 9.68 12.59
C ARG A 426 7.97 9.11 14.00
N TYR A 427 8.75 9.68 14.92
CA TYR A 427 8.75 9.25 16.32
C TYR A 427 7.36 9.38 16.96
N ALA A 428 6.65 10.49 16.71
CA ALA A 428 5.32 10.74 17.25
C ALA A 428 4.29 9.74 16.73
N LEU A 429 4.33 9.40 15.44
CA LEU A 429 3.50 8.34 14.86
C LEU A 429 3.74 6.99 15.54
N ASP A 430 5.01 6.63 15.77
CA ASP A 430 5.35 5.37 16.44
C ASP A 430 4.91 5.38 17.93
N ALA A 431 5.13 6.49 18.65
CA ALA A 431 4.77 6.66 20.06
C ALA A 431 3.25 6.58 20.31
N LEU A 432 2.45 7.12 19.40
CA LEU A 432 0.98 7.13 19.51
C LEU A 432 0.31 5.89 18.87
N GLY A 433 1.09 4.89 18.44
CA GLY A 433 0.55 3.64 17.91
C GLY A 433 -0.04 3.76 16.49
N TYR A 434 0.46 4.70 15.69
CA TYR A 434 0.24 4.80 14.24
C TYR A 434 1.39 4.15 13.46
N ALA A 435 2.15 3.26 14.12
CA ALA A 435 3.36 2.65 13.61
C ALA A 435 3.26 2.28 12.13
N LEU A 436 4.04 2.97 11.31
CA LEU A 436 4.23 2.61 9.91
C LEU A 436 5.06 1.31 9.88
N PRO A 437 4.76 0.35 8.99
CA PRO A 437 5.49 -0.91 8.91
C PRO A 437 7.01 -0.67 8.85
N PRO A 438 7.83 -1.59 9.42
CA PRO A 438 9.28 -1.45 9.41
C PRO A 438 9.79 -1.34 7.97
N GLY A 439 10.27 -0.14 7.61
CA GLY A 439 10.67 0.25 6.27
C GLY A 439 11.04 1.73 6.24
N ARG A 440 11.83 2.15 5.24
CA ARG A 440 12.12 3.58 5.03
C ARG A 440 10.79 4.31 4.86
N PRO A 441 10.56 5.45 5.53
CA PRO A 441 9.36 6.23 5.25
C PRO A 441 9.37 6.57 3.77
N THR A 442 8.24 6.38 3.09
CA THR A 442 8.08 6.78 1.69
C THR A 442 7.97 8.29 1.65
N PHE A 443 9.12 8.95 1.75
CA PHE A 443 9.22 10.37 1.54
C PHE A 443 9.11 10.68 0.05
N ARG A 444 8.57 11.84 -0.26
CA ARG A 444 8.57 12.40 -1.61
C ARG A 444 10.00 12.72 -2.05
N ILE A 445 10.19 12.90 -3.34
CA ILE A 445 11.48 13.08 -4.05
C ILE A 445 12.42 14.10 -3.35
N PHE A 446 13.74 13.84 -3.39
CA PHE A 446 14.88 14.76 -3.17
C PHE A 446 14.56 16.19 -2.70
N ASN A 447 14.17 16.36 -1.44
CA ASN A 447 13.95 17.66 -0.82
C ASN A 447 14.67 17.76 0.54
N ASP A 448 14.65 18.95 1.14
CA ASP A 448 15.18 19.26 2.48
C ASP A 448 14.69 18.29 3.54
N HIS A 449 13.43 17.86 3.45
CA HIS A 449 12.81 16.93 4.40
C HIS A 449 13.47 15.54 4.33
N HIS A 450 13.55 14.93 3.15
CA HIS A 450 14.05 13.56 3.01
C HIS A 450 15.54 13.44 3.35
N GLU A 451 16.38 14.31 2.76
CA GLU A 451 17.83 14.22 2.96
C GLU A 451 18.21 14.67 4.37
N GLY A 452 17.52 15.67 4.91
CA GLY A 452 17.63 16.08 6.30
C GLY A 452 17.27 14.95 7.26
N TYR A 453 16.13 14.29 7.04
CA TYR A 453 15.70 13.14 7.85
C TYR A 453 16.76 12.04 7.87
N ARG A 454 17.35 11.69 6.71
CA ARG A 454 18.38 10.64 6.63
C ARG A 454 19.62 10.99 7.46
N ILE A 455 20.02 12.26 7.45
CA ILE A 455 21.14 12.74 8.28
C ILE A 455 20.78 12.60 9.77
N VAL A 456 19.60 13.08 10.18
CA VAL A 456 19.14 13.05 11.58
C VAL A 456 18.94 11.61 12.07
N ASP A 457 18.29 10.74 11.29
CA ASP A 457 18.10 9.32 11.62
C ASP A 457 19.45 8.60 11.79
N THR A 458 20.41 8.88 10.90
CA THR A 458 21.77 8.32 11.01
C THR A 458 22.45 8.78 12.30
N LEU A 459 22.35 10.07 12.63
CA LEU A 459 22.90 10.63 13.87
C LEU A 459 22.28 9.97 15.11
N VAL A 460 20.94 9.87 15.17
CA VAL A 460 20.22 9.27 16.30
C VAL A 460 20.55 7.78 16.43
N ARG A 461 20.67 7.03 15.33
CA ARG A 461 21.08 5.62 15.40
C ARG A 461 22.48 5.42 15.97
N GLN A 462 23.38 6.37 15.74
CA GLN A 462 24.76 6.30 16.21
C GLN A 462 24.92 6.79 17.65
N GLN A 463 24.21 7.84 18.03
CA GLN A 463 24.46 8.59 19.26
C GLN A 463 23.25 8.69 20.20
N GLY A 464 22.11 8.11 19.80
CA GLY A 464 20.84 8.23 20.50
C GLY A 464 20.25 9.64 20.43
N VAL A 465 19.09 9.80 21.07
CA VAL A 465 18.37 11.09 21.15
C VAL A 465 19.22 12.16 21.86
N ASN A 466 19.96 11.78 22.91
CA ASN A 466 20.86 12.71 23.62
C ASN A 466 21.96 13.24 22.70
N GLY A 467 22.47 12.42 21.77
CA GLY A 467 23.43 12.86 20.77
C GLY A 467 22.84 13.88 19.80
N LEU A 468 21.57 13.69 19.39
CA LEU A 468 20.84 14.68 18.60
C LEU A 468 20.65 16.00 19.37
N LEU A 469 20.19 15.95 20.63
CA LEU A 469 20.00 17.18 21.43
C LEU A 469 21.31 17.95 21.64
N HIS A 470 22.40 17.23 21.92
CA HIS A 470 23.72 17.87 22.03
C HIS A 470 24.16 18.49 20.70
N PHE A 471 23.92 17.81 19.59
CA PHE A 471 24.19 18.31 18.25
C PHE A 471 23.41 19.59 17.96
N LEU A 472 22.12 19.65 18.28
CA LEU A 472 21.26 20.82 18.02
C LEU A 472 21.64 22.03 18.85
N HIS A 473 22.18 21.85 20.07
CA HIS A 473 22.64 22.96 20.90
C HIS A 473 24.09 23.40 20.62
N ALA A 474 24.85 22.66 19.80
CA ALA A 474 26.24 22.96 19.51
C ALA A 474 26.40 23.75 18.20
N PRO A 475 27.42 24.64 18.09
CA PRO A 475 27.75 25.31 16.83
C PRO A 475 28.03 24.31 15.71
N PHE A 476 27.56 24.66 14.51
CA PHE A 476 27.58 23.84 13.32
C PHE A 476 28.39 24.50 12.19
N SER A 477 29.00 23.67 11.34
CA SER A 477 29.79 24.14 10.21
C SER A 477 29.52 23.31 8.96
N ALA A 478 29.85 23.86 7.79
CA ALA A 478 29.77 23.14 6.52
C ALA A 478 30.62 21.85 6.50
N GLU A 479 31.72 21.79 7.26
CA GLU A 479 32.53 20.58 7.40
C GLU A 479 31.79 19.50 8.22
N ASN A 480 31.14 19.89 9.31
CA ASN A 480 30.27 18.99 10.08
C ASN A 480 29.18 18.41 9.18
N LEU A 481 28.55 19.24 8.33
CA LEU A 481 27.55 18.78 7.38
C LEU A 481 28.10 17.77 6.39
N ALA A 482 29.26 18.04 5.79
CA ALA A 482 29.87 17.13 4.82
C ALA A 482 30.15 15.75 5.43
N ARG A 483 30.65 15.70 6.67
CA ARG A 483 30.88 14.43 7.38
C ARG A 483 29.59 13.66 7.63
N LEU A 484 28.55 14.34 8.11
CA LEU A 484 27.25 13.73 8.39
C LEU A 484 26.56 13.25 7.10
N ALA A 485 26.58 14.08 6.06
CA ALA A 485 26.03 13.73 4.75
C ALA A 485 26.70 12.48 4.16
N SER A 486 28.01 12.35 4.35
CA SER A 486 28.76 11.19 3.86
C SER A 486 28.43 9.93 4.63
N THR A 487 28.35 10.06 5.96
CA THR A 487 27.94 8.98 6.85
C THR A 487 26.50 8.51 6.54
N ALA A 488 25.60 9.43 6.22
CA ALA A 488 24.21 9.13 5.86
C ALA A 488 24.05 8.65 4.40
N GLY A 489 25.10 8.72 3.57
CA GLY A 489 25.07 8.36 2.16
C GLY A 489 24.20 9.28 1.32
N VAL A 490 24.22 10.58 1.60
CA VAL A 490 23.43 11.63 0.89
C VAL A 490 24.30 12.64 0.12
N ASP A 491 25.63 12.48 0.12
CA ASP A 491 26.59 13.38 -0.55
C ASP A 491 26.26 13.66 -2.02
N GLY A 492 25.92 12.59 -2.76
CA GLY A 492 25.59 12.67 -4.17
C GLY A 492 24.34 13.51 -4.43
N ALA A 493 23.33 13.36 -3.58
CA ALA A 493 22.06 14.10 -3.65
C ALA A 493 22.28 15.58 -3.33
N LEU A 494 22.98 15.89 -2.23
CA LEU A 494 23.29 17.28 -1.86
C LEU A 494 24.16 17.98 -2.91
N SER A 495 25.11 17.26 -3.50
CA SER A 495 25.93 17.79 -4.60
C SER A 495 25.11 18.13 -5.83
N LEU A 496 24.10 17.31 -6.16
CA LEU A 496 23.18 17.57 -7.27
C LEU A 496 22.31 18.81 -6.98
N LEU A 497 21.72 18.90 -5.78
CA LEU A 497 20.89 20.03 -5.36
C LEU A 497 21.66 21.35 -5.41
N ARG A 498 22.91 21.37 -4.91
CA ARG A 498 23.78 22.54 -5.00
C ARG A 498 24.03 22.98 -6.43
N ARG A 499 24.28 22.04 -7.35
CA ARG A 499 24.47 22.36 -8.78
C ARG A 499 23.19 22.92 -9.40
N GLN A 500 22.03 22.34 -9.11
CA GLN A 500 20.75 22.81 -9.62
C GLN A 500 20.40 24.21 -9.12
N ALA A 501 20.61 24.46 -7.82
CA ALA A 501 20.41 25.78 -7.21
C ALA A 501 21.36 26.84 -7.82
N ALA A 502 22.66 26.53 -7.95
CA ALA A 502 23.63 27.42 -8.58
C ALA A 502 23.31 27.73 -10.05
N ALA A 503 22.70 26.78 -10.76
CA ALA A 503 22.25 26.97 -12.14
C ALA A 503 20.90 27.69 -12.27
N GLY A 504 20.22 28.02 -11.16
CA GLY A 504 18.84 28.56 -11.19
C GLY A 504 17.81 27.57 -11.77
N THR A 505 18.14 26.28 -11.77
CA THR A 505 17.32 25.19 -12.36
C THR A 505 16.65 24.32 -11.31
N LEU A 506 16.76 24.68 -10.03
CA LEU A 506 16.09 23.98 -8.94
C LEU A 506 14.58 24.18 -9.06
N VAL A 507 13.91 23.23 -9.69
CA VAL A 507 12.46 23.09 -9.65
C VAL A 507 12.16 22.04 -8.60
N LEU A 508 11.72 22.48 -7.42
CA LEU A 508 11.14 21.56 -6.44
C LEU A 508 9.85 21.00 -7.06
N PRO A 509 9.62 19.68 -7.06
CA PRO A 509 8.37 19.13 -7.54
C PRO A 509 7.20 19.72 -6.74
N PRO A 510 6.00 19.85 -7.34
CA PRO A 510 4.80 20.15 -6.57
C PRO A 510 4.62 19.11 -5.46
N ASP A 511 3.96 19.51 -4.37
CA ASP A 511 3.92 18.76 -3.12
C ASP A 511 3.31 17.36 -3.26
N ASP A 512 2.69 16.96 -4.37
CA ASP A 512 1.89 15.74 -4.50
C ASP A 512 2.56 14.51 -5.17
N ILE A 513 3.85 14.55 -5.55
CA ILE A 513 4.50 13.46 -6.34
C ILE A 513 5.43 12.56 -5.48
N VAL A 514 5.16 11.24 -5.46
CA VAL A 514 5.98 10.19 -4.82
C VAL A 514 6.88 9.49 -5.85
N SER A 515 8.17 9.24 -5.55
CA SER A 515 9.03 8.37 -6.38
C SER A 515 9.94 7.47 -5.53
N VAL A 516 10.40 6.36 -6.13
CA VAL A 516 11.28 5.34 -5.53
C VAL A 516 12.71 5.58 -6.04
N SER A 517 13.71 5.61 -5.16
CA SER A 517 15.08 5.97 -5.54
C SER A 517 15.75 4.89 -6.43
N ALA A 518 16.47 5.31 -7.47
CA ALA A 518 17.18 4.43 -8.40
C ALA A 518 18.37 3.66 -7.78
N ALA A 519 18.80 4.00 -6.56
CA ALA A 519 19.94 3.38 -5.88
C ALA A 519 19.64 1.95 -5.38
N GLU A 520 18.37 1.56 -5.28
CA GLU A 520 17.95 0.23 -4.81
C GLU A 520 18.02 -0.87 -5.89
N GLN A 521 18.34 -0.53 -7.15
CA GLN A 521 18.55 -1.52 -8.21
C GLN A 521 20.01 -2.01 -8.35
N ALA A 522 20.96 -1.43 -7.60
CA ALA A 522 22.39 -1.67 -7.83
C ALA A 522 23.11 -2.51 -6.76
N THR A 523 22.44 -3.06 -5.75
CA THR A 523 23.08 -3.81 -4.66
C THR A 523 22.63 -5.26 -4.56
N THR A 524 22.81 -6.03 -5.64
CA THR A 524 22.92 -7.49 -5.59
C THR A 524 23.94 -7.97 -6.62
N GLN A 525 25.23 -7.77 -6.34
CA GLN A 525 26.29 -8.53 -7.01
C GLN A 525 26.54 -9.84 -6.23
N PRO A 526 26.58 -11.00 -6.90
CA PRO A 526 26.96 -12.25 -6.26
C PRO A 526 28.48 -12.31 -6.07
N THR A 527 28.91 -12.64 -4.86
CA THR A 527 30.28 -13.05 -4.55
C THR A 527 30.64 -14.28 -5.40
N SER A 528 31.62 -14.13 -6.29
CA SER A 528 32.21 -15.25 -7.02
C SER A 528 33.16 -16.00 -6.10
N ALA A 529 32.87 -17.29 -5.89
CA ALA A 529 33.82 -18.24 -5.34
C ALA A 529 34.72 -18.74 -6.48
N THR A 530 36.04 -18.59 -6.32
CA THR A 530 37.05 -19.39 -7.02
C THR A 530 37.99 -19.96 -5.97
N GLU A 531 37.85 -21.25 -5.71
CA GLU A 531 38.89 -22.16 -5.21
C GLU A 531 39.27 -23.08 -6.39
N PRO A 532 40.50 -23.61 -6.45
CA PRO A 532 41.00 -24.59 -5.47
C PRO A 532 42.00 -24.06 -4.44
#